data_AF-A0A6B1AS55-F1
#
_entry.id   AF-A0A6B1AS55-F1
#
_cell.length_a   1.000
_cell.length_b   1.000
_cell.length_c   1.000
_cell.angle_alpha   90.00
_cell.angle_beta   90.00
_cell.angle_gamma   90.00
#
_symmetry.space_group_name_H-M   'P 1'
#
loop_
_entity.id
_entity.type
_entity.pdbx_description
1 polymer ?
#
loop_
_entity_poly.entity_id
_entity_poly.type
_entity_poly.pdbx_seq_one_letter_code
_entity_poly.pdbx_strand_id
1 'polypeptide(L)'
;MAKSKSVIIEEIQRYITNRGGDLREWYVGIAANPRERLFDDHSVNKQNGTWIFRTAESSTVAREIEQYFLERGARGGSGGGSINSMSVYAYRVTAQTRE
;
A
#
# COMPACT_ATOMS: atom_id res chain seq x y z
N MET A 1 -16.94 -5.75 0.88
CA MET A 1 -17.27 -5.14 -0.42
C MET A 1 -16.02 -4.44 -0.94
N ALA A 2 -15.76 -4.52 -2.24
CA ALA A 2 -14.70 -3.75 -2.87
C ALA A 2 -15.00 -2.25 -2.77
N LYS A 3 -13.96 -1.42 -2.68
CA LYS A 3 -14.10 0.03 -2.53
C LYS A 3 -13.69 0.74 -3.82
N SER A 4 -14.35 1.86 -4.10
CA SER A 4 -14.01 2.73 -5.22
C SER A 4 -12.65 3.40 -5.01
N LYS A 5 -12.04 3.81 -6.13
CA LYS A 5 -10.72 4.46 -6.18
C LYS A 5 -10.56 5.58 -5.14
N SER A 6 -11.44 6.57 -5.17
CA SER A 6 -11.35 7.76 -4.32
C SER A 6 -11.44 7.42 -2.84
N VAL A 7 -12.26 6.44 -2.46
CA VAL A 7 -12.39 6.00 -1.07
C VAL A 7 -11.10 5.36 -0.58
N ILE A 8 -10.46 4.52 -1.40
CA ILE A 8 -9.19 3.89 -1.00
C ILE A 8 -8.08 4.93 -0.86
N ILE A 9 -7.98 5.87 -1.81
CA ILE A 9 -7.01 6.97 -1.73
C ILE A 9 -7.21 7.76 -0.44
N GLU A 10 -8.45 8.17 -0.14
CA GLU A 10 -8.76 8.94 1.06
C GLU A 10 -8.40 8.16 2.34
N GLU A 11 -8.73 6.87 2.40
CA GLU A 11 -8.43 6.04 3.58
C GLU A 11 -6.93 5.85 3.80
N ILE A 12 -6.16 5.57 2.74
CA ILE A 12 -4.71 5.43 2.82
C ILE A 12 -4.08 6.77 3.19
N GLN A 13 -4.48 7.86 2.52
CA GLN A 13 -3.94 9.18 2.81
C GLN A 13 -4.27 9.63 4.24
N ARG A 14 -5.50 9.43 4.71
CA ARG A 14 -5.89 9.70 6.10
C ARG A 14 -5.07 8.86 7.07
N TYR A 15 -4.82 7.59 6.77
CA TYR A 15 -4.00 6.72 7.60
C TYR A 15 -2.55 7.22 7.70
N ILE A 16 -1.97 7.60 6.56
CA ILE A 16 -0.62 8.17 6.48
C ILE A 16 -0.54 9.46 7.30
N THR A 17 -1.46 10.41 7.08
CA THR A 17 -1.51 11.67 7.83
C THR A 17 -1.67 11.46 9.34
N ASN A 18 -2.55 10.54 9.76
CA ASN A 18 -2.81 10.29 11.18
C ASN A 18 -1.65 9.57 11.89
N ARG A 19 -0.87 8.76 11.16
CA ARG A 19 0.28 8.03 11.71
C ARG A 19 1.60 8.79 11.55
N GLY A 20 1.57 9.89 10.80
CA GLY A 20 2.68 10.81 10.61
C GLY A 20 3.74 10.32 9.61
N GLY A 21 4.68 11.22 9.33
CA GLY A 21 5.78 11.02 8.38
C GLY A 21 5.52 11.66 7.02
N ASP A 22 6.61 11.94 6.31
CA ASP A 22 6.57 12.36 4.91
C ASP A 22 6.13 11.17 4.05
N LEU A 23 5.40 11.41 2.96
CA LEU A 23 4.95 10.35 2.06
C LEU A 23 6.13 9.50 1.51
N ARG A 24 7.34 10.07 1.41
CA ARG A 24 8.58 9.37 1.01
C ARG A 24 9.09 8.35 2.02
N GLU A 25 8.60 8.40 3.25
CA GLU A 25 8.84 7.39 4.28
C GLU A 25 7.86 6.20 4.15
N TRP A 26 6.94 6.24 3.20
CA TRP A 26 5.95 5.19 3.01
C TRP A 26 6.21 4.44 1.72
N TYR A 27 5.98 3.13 1.79
CA TYR A 27 5.93 2.25 0.63
C TYR A 27 4.47 1.93 0.32
N VAL A 28 4.08 2.04 -0.94
CA VAL A 28 2.76 1.66 -1.45
C VAL A 28 2.96 0.63 -2.55
N GLY A 29 2.18 -0.45 -2.49
CA GLY A 29 2.23 -1.52 -3.46
C GLY A 29 0.87 -2.18 -3.70
N ILE A 30 0.78 -3.02 -4.72
CA ILE A 30 -0.39 -3.88 -4.97
C ILE A 30 -0.08 -5.36 -4.81
N ALA A 31 -1.09 -6.13 -4.40
CA ALA A 31 -0.96 -7.56 -4.15
C ALA A 31 -2.28 -8.32 -4.32
N ALA A 32 -2.18 -9.61 -4.67
CA ALA A 32 -3.30 -10.54 -4.49
C ALA A 32 -3.45 -10.93 -3.01
N ASN A 33 -2.30 -11.14 -2.34
CA ASN A 33 -2.21 -11.44 -0.91
C ASN A 33 -1.47 -10.30 -0.18
N PRO A 34 -2.14 -9.21 0.23
CA PRO A 34 -1.47 -8.06 0.85
C PRO A 34 -0.84 -8.41 2.21
N ARG A 35 -1.37 -9.40 2.93
CA ARG A 35 -0.82 -9.82 4.24
C ARG A 35 0.54 -10.51 4.10
N GLU A 36 0.66 -11.41 3.12
CA GLU A 36 1.92 -12.10 2.81
C GLU A 36 2.97 -11.07 2.37
N ARG A 37 2.61 -10.17 1.45
CA ARG A 37 3.49 -9.06 1.04
C ARG A 37 3.94 -8.21 2.22
N LEU A 38 3.00 -7.78 3.07
CA LEU A 38 3.32 -6.93 4.22
C LEU A 38 4.23 -7.65 5.23
N PHE A 39 3.86 -8.85 5.66
CA PHE A 39 4.46 -9.46 6.86
C PHE A 39 5.60 -10.43 6.54
N ASP A 40 5.53 -11.12 5.41
CA ASP A 40 6.51 -12.15 5.06
C ASP A 40 7.59 -11.53 4.18
N ASP A 41 7.20 -10.88 3.07
CA ASP A 41 8.16 -10.31 2.11
C ASP A 41 8.80 -9.02 2.63
N HIS A 42 7.97 -8.03 3.02
CA HIS A 42 8.45 -6.74 3.49
C HIS A 42 8.81 -6.73 4.98
N SER A 43 8.58 -7.83 5.70
CA SER A 43 8.90 -7.98 7.13
C SER A 43 8.30 -6.86 8.02
N VAL A 44 7.13 -6.33 7.64
CA VAL A 44 6.43 -5.31 8.44
C VAL A 44 5.99 -5.93 9.75
N ASN A 45 6.25 -5.24 10.86
CA ASN A 45 5.81 -5.71 12.16
C ASN A 45 4.26 -5.68 12.23
N LYS A 46 3.64 -6.86 12.33
CA LYS A 46 2.17 -6.97 12.35
C LYS A 46 1.50 -6.30 13.55
N GLN A 47 2.18 -6.24 14.70
CA GLN A 47 1.61 -5.75 15.95
C GLN A 47 1.92 -4.26 16.19
N ASN A 48 3.18 -3.88 15.98
CA ASN A 48 3.70 -2.55 16.30
C ASN A 48 4.02 -1.71 15.06
N GLY A 49 3.93 -2.30 13.87
CA GLY A 49 4.21 -1.63 12.62
C GLY A 49 3.04 -0.77 12.15
N THR A 50 3.36 0.21 11.33
CA THR A 50 2.39 1.12 10.73
C THR A 50 2.08 0.66 9.31
N TRP A 51 0.91 0.07 9.13
CA TRP A 51 0.48 -0.48 7.84
C TRP A 51 -1.03 -0.47 7.66
N ILE A 52 -1.46 -0.48 6.41
CA ILE A 52 -2.85 -0.51 5.98
C ILE A 52 -2.95 -1.28 4.65
N PHE A 53 -4.04 -1.99 4.43
CA PHE A 53 -4.39 -2.45 3.09
C PHE A 53 -5.89 -2.28 2.84
N ARG A 54 -6.25 -2.12 1.56
CA ARG A 54 -7.62 -2.01 1.07
C ARG A 54 -7.79 -2.78 -0.22
N THR A 55 -8.98 -3.32 -0.44
CA THR A 55 -9.31 -4.07 -1.65
C THR A 55 -10.11 -3.20 -2.60
N ALA A 56 -9.57 -2.99 -3.79
CA ALA A 56 -10.17 -2.28 -4.90
C ALA A 56 -11.17 -3.16 -5.66
N GLU A 57 -11.97 -2.52 -6.51
CA GLU A 57 -12.95 -3.17 -7.39
C GLU A 57 -12.30 -3.95 -8.53
N SER A 58 -11.09 -3.57 -8.94
CA SER A 58 -10.33 -4.27 -9.98
C SER A 58 -8.84 -4.07 -9.80
N SER A 59 -8.05 -4.91 -10.48
CA SER A 59 -6.59 -4.74 -10.52
C SER A 59 -6.17 -3.47 -11.26
N THR A 60 -6.99 -2.98 -12.21
CA THR A 60 -6.79 -1.66 -12.84
C THR A 60 -6.91 -0.55 -11.82
N VAL A 61 -7.98 -0.55 -11.01
CA VAL A 61 -8.16 0.46 -9.96
C VAL A 61 -7.02 0.40 -8.94
N ALA A 62 -6.59 -0.80 -8.54
CA ALA A 62 -5.45 -0.96 -7.63
C ALA A 62 -4.16 -0.33 -8.20
N ARG A 63 -3.83 -0.59 -9.48
CA ARG A 63 -2.68 0.02 -10.17
C ARG A 63 -2.78 1.54 -10.22
N GLU A 64 -3.95 2.08 -10.55
CA GLU A 64 -4.16 3.53 -10.58
C GLU A 64 -3.96 4.19 -9.21
N ILE A 65 -4.34 3.51 -8.13
CA ILE A 65 -4.12 4.00 -6.76
C ILE A 65 -2.63 3.94 -6.40
N GLU A 66 -1.93 2.86 -6.73
CA GLU A 66 -0.49 2.76 -6.51
C GLU A 66 0.25 3.89 -7.24
N GLN A 67 0.00 4.06 -8.55
CA GLN A 67 0.58 5.15 -9.34
C GLN A 67 0.29 6.53 -8.74
N TYR A 68 -0.94 6.77 -8.26
CA TYR A 68 -1.31 8.02 -7.60
C TYR A 68 -0.39 8.36 -6.42
N PHE A 69 -0.01 7.38 -5.60
CA PHE A 69 0.89 7.60 -4.46
C PHE A 69 2.35 7.70 -4.88
N LEU A 70 2.80 6.91 -5.86
CA LEU A 70 4.16 6.98 -6.40
C LEU A 70 4.48 8.34 -7.02
N GLU A 71 3.55 8.88 -7.82
CA GLU A 71 3.68 10.22 -8.42
C GLU A 71 3.82 11.34 -7.37
N ARG A 72 3.34 11.09 -6.14
CA ARG A 72 3.41 12.03 -5.00
C ARG A 72 4.63 11.81 -4.13
N GLY A 73 5.48 10.83 -4.46
CA GLY A 73 6.74 10.56 -3.79
C GLY A 73 6.73 9.39 -2.81
N ALA A 74 5.65 8.59 -2.76
CA ALA A 74 5.72 7.31 -2.06
C ALA A 74 6.72 6.38 -2.75
N ARG A 75 7.33 5.47 -1.98
CA ARG A 75 8.12 4.37 -2.52
C ARG A 75 7.20 3.27 -3.05
N GLY A 76 7.70 2.48 -3.98
CA GLY A 76 7.03 1.25 -4.41
C GLY A 76 7.84 0.50 -5.44
N GLY A 77 7.33 -0.68 -5.83
CA GLY A 77 7.95 -1.54 -6.83
C GLY A 77 7.48 -1.24 -8.25
N SER A 78 8.35 -1.45 -9.22
CA SER A 78 8.16 -1.07 -10.64
C SER A 78 7.15 -1.91 -11.45
N GLY A 79 6.21 -2.63 -10.81
CA GLY A 79 5.19 -3.38 -11.56
C GLY A 79 4.98 -4.84 -11.16
N GLY A 80 4.95 -5.13 -9.85
CA GLY A 80 4.57 -6.45 -9.34
C GLY A 80 3.05 -6.58 -9.21
N GLY A 81 2.34 -6.92 -10.28
CA GLY A 81 0.89 -7.12 -10.18
C GLY A 81 0.30 -8.01 -11.26
N SER A 82 -0.29 -9.14 -10.85
CA SER A 82 -1.10 -9.98 -11.73
C SER A 82 -2.52 -9.40 -11.89
N ILE A 83 -3.36 -9.99 -12.74
CA ILE A 83 -4.78 -9.63 -12.81
C ILE A 83 -5.51 -9.80 -11.46
N ASN A 84 -4.95 -10.62 -10.57
CA ASN A 84 -5.49 -10.89 -9.24
C ASN A 84 -5.02 -9.88 -8.18
N SER A 85 -4.11 -8.96 -8.51
CA SER A 85 -3.61 -7.94 -7.59
C SER A 85 -4.61 -6.80 -7.40
N MET A 86 -5.68 -7.08 -6.65
CA MET A 86 -6.77 -6.13 -6.37
C MET A 86 -6.61 -5.39 -5.03
N SER A 87 -5.64 -5.77 -4.20
CA SER A 87 -5.40 -5.09 -2.94
C SER A 87 -4.26 -4.09 -3.06
N VAL A 88 -4.49 -2.89 -2.55
CA VAL A 88 -3.45 -1.87 -2.35
C VAL A 88 -3.02 -1.95 -0.89
N TYR A 89 -1.72 -2.01 -0.64
CA TYR A 89 -1.14 -1.97 0.69
C TYR A 89 -0.18 -0.79 0.83
N ALA A 90 -0.09 -0.26 2.04
CA ALA A 90 0.87 0.77 2.39
C ALA A 90 1.48 0.48 3.76
N TYR A 91 2.76 0.75 3.92
CA TYR A 91 3.45 0.66 5.20
C TYR A 91 4.51 1.74 5.34
N ARG A 92 4.81 2.14 6.58
CA ARG A 92 5.92 3.05 6.85
C ARG A 92 7.22 2.25 6.84
N VAL A 93 8.17 2.68 6.01
CA VAL A 93 9.50 2.07 5.90
C VAL A 93 10.27 2.32 7.19
N THR A 94 10.88 1.26 7.72
CA THR A 94 11.74 1.29 8.91
C THR A 94 13.03 0.55 8.62
N ALA A 95 14.01 0.61 9.53
CA ALA A 95 15.24 -0.16 9.39
C ALA A 95 15.03 -1.69 9.37
N GLN A 96 13.86 -2.18 9.80
CA GLN A 96 13.52 -3.60 9.83
C GLN A 96 12.77 -4.08 8.57
N THR A 97 12.16 -3.16 7.83
CA THR A 97 11.39 -3.50 6.63
C THR A 97 12.30 -3.75 5.44
N ARG A 98 11.86 -4.63 4.53
CA ARG A 98 12.56 -4.94 3.27
C ARG A 98 11.76 -4.38 2.09
N GLU A 99 12.43 -3.95 1.03
CA GLU A 99 11.81 -3.43 -0.20
C GLU A 99 11.78 -4.49 -1.31
#